data_AF-A0A7D9E5I2-F1
#
_entry.id   AF-A0A7D9E5I2-F1
#
_cell.length_a   1.000
_cell.length_b   1.000
_cell.length_c   1.000
_cell.angle_alpha   90.00
_cell.angle_beta   90.00
_cell.angle_gamma   90.00
#
_symmetry.space_group_name_H-M   'P 1'
#
loop_
_entity.id
_entity.type
_entity.pdbx_description
1 polymer ?
#
loop_
_entity_poly.entity_id
_entity_poly.type
_entity_poly.pdbx_seq_one_letter_code
_entity_poly.pdbx_strand_id
1 'polypeptide(L)'
;MDVIRSTLKMKNEQVVKMPCRRDNLHYNIIPKKESQSKQQVANIISKEHMNECGIVYCATQADTVEMAYVLKDHGTLATFYHAGLDRNERVQIMQCADYRA
;
A
#
# COMPACT_ATOMS: atom_id res chain seq x y z
N MET A 1 2.13 -24.99 -3.05
CA MET A 1 0.91 -25.80 -3.02
C MET A 1 1.16 -27.17 -2.42
N ASP A 2 2.26 -27.82 -2.79
CA ASP A 2 2.56 -29.20 -2.34
C ASP A 2 2.86 -29.31 -0.84
N VAL A 3 3.50 -28.29 -0.27
CA VAL A 3 3.76 -28.21 1.19
C VAL A 3 2.46 -28.17 2.00
N ILE A 4 1.48 -27.35 1.61
CA ILE A 4 0.20 -27.22 2.35
C ILE A 4 -0.53 -28.57 2.36
N ARG A 5 -0.55 -29.26 1.22
CA ARG A 5 -1.25 -30.55 1.05
C ARG A 5 -0.61 -31.66 1.86
N SER A 6 0.72 -31.74 1.84
CA SER A 6 1.45 -32.77 2.59
C SER A 6 1.32 -32.56 4.10
N THR A 7 1.39 -31.30 4.58
CA THR A 7 1.17 -30.96 5.99
C THR A 7 -0.22 -31.35 6.46
N LEU A 8 -1.26 -31.04 5.67
CA LEU A 8 -2.66 -31.34 6.03
C LEU A 8 -3.06 -32.80 5.74
N LYS A 9 -2.14 -33.62 5.21
CA LYS A 9 -2.38 -35.03 4.81
C LYS A 9 -3.61 -35.18 3.92
N MET A 10 -3.83 -34.23 3.01
CA MET A 10 -4.96 -34.27 2.09
C MET A 10 -4.83 -35.48 1.16
N LYS A 11 -5.95 -36.16 0.90
CA LYS A 11 -6.04 -37.29 -0.03
C LYS A 11 -7.17 -37.03 -1.00
N ASN A 12 -6.93 -37.28 -2.29
CA ASN A 12 -7.91 -37.11 -3.36
C ASN A 12 -8.51 -35.69 -3.42
N GLU A 13 -7.70 -34.66 -3.22
CA GLU A 13 -8.18 -33.29 -3.21
C GLU A 13 -8.54 -32.76 -4.61
N GLN A 14 -9.65 -32.02 -4.68
CA GLN A 14 -9.99 -31.25 -5.85
C GLN A 14 -9.21 -29.94 -5.83
N VAL A 15 -8.42 -29.70 -6.89
CA VAL A 15 -7.57 -28.52 -6.99
C VAL A 15 -8.13 -27.63 -8.08
N VAL A 16 -8.73 -26.53 -7.67
CA VAL A 16 -9.09 -25.45 -8.59
C VAL A 16 -7.99 -24.39 -8.52
N LYS A 17 -7.35 -24.12 -9.66
CA LYS A 17 -6.39 -23.01 -9.80
C LYS A 17 -7.02 -21.94 -10.68
N MET A 18 -7.10 -20.73 -10.14
CA MET A 18 -7.44 -19.55 -10.93
C MET A 18 -6.16 -18.74 -11.19
N PRO A 19 -6.08 -18.02 -12.32
CA PRO A 19 -4.98 -17.10 -12.56
C PRO A 19 -4.95 -16.01 -11.47
N CYS A 20 -3.77 -15.66 -10.98
CA CYS A 20 -3.60 -14.50 -10.09
C CYS A 20 -3.57 -13.16 -10.86
N ARG A 21 -3.71 -13.19 -12.19
CA ARG A 21 -3.69 -12.00 -13.04
C ARG A 21 -4.91 -11.14 -12.74
N ARG A 22 -4.69 -9.83 -12.68
CA ARG A 22 -5.74 -8.82 -12.57
C ARG A 22 -5.63 -7.85 -13.74
N ASP A 23 -6.53 -7.97 -14.71
CA ASP A 23 -6.48 -7.15 -15.94
C ASP A 23 -6.78 -5.67 -15.66
N ASN A 24 -7.38 -5.37 -14.51
CA ASN A 24 -7.67 -4.02 -14.06
C ASN A 24 -6.47 -3.32 -13.36
N LEU A 25 -5.30 -3.98 -13.26
CA LEU A 25 -4.11 -3.39 -12.66
C LEU A 25 -3.14 -2.90 -13.74
N HIS A 26 -2.83 -1.60 -13.70
CA HIS A 26 -1.84 -0.97 -14.55
C HIS A 26 -0.50 -0.86 -13.81
N TYR A 27 0.58 -1.32 -14.43
CA TYR A 27 1.93 -1.25 -13.86
C TYR A 27 2.72 -0.14 -14.55
N ASN A 28 3.21 0.82 -13.79
CA ASN A 28 4.09 1.88 -14.27
C ASN A 28 5.42 1.82 -13.50
N ILE A 29 6.54 1.90 -14.22
CA ILE A 29 7.90 1.84 -13.64
C ILE A 29 8.59 3.16 -13.97
N ILE A 30 8.85 3.95 -12.94
CA ILE A 30 9.43 5.30 -13.06
C ILE A 30 10.80 5.31 -12.37
N PRO A 31 11.86 5.83 -13.03
CA PRO A 31 13.16 6.00 -12.38
C PRO A 31 13.06 6.89 -11.13
N LYS A 32 13.63 6.42 -10.03
CA LYS A 32 13.63 7.14 -8.75
C LYS A 32 14.58 8.34 -8.81
N LYS A 33 14.08 9.52 -8.42
CA LYS A 33 14.92 10.69 -8.14
C LYS A 33 15.44 10.59 -6.71
N GLU A 34 16.67 10.09 -6.52
CA GLU A 34 17.19 9.74 -5.18
C GLU A 34 16.95 10.80 -4.09
N SER A 35 17.32 12.06 -4.34
CA SER A 35 17.16 13.16 -3.39
C SER A 35 15.75 13.76 -3.31
N GLN A 36 14.86 13.43 -4.23
CA GLN A 36 13.52 14.04 -4.37
C GLN A 36 12.41 13.00 -4.54
N SER A 37 12.65 11.77 -4.10
CA SER A 37 11.75 10.65 -4.36
C SER A 37 10.36 10.86 -3.75
N LYS A 38 10.28 11.44 -2.55
CA LYS A 38 9.02 11.78 -1.89
C LYS A 38 8.26 12.87 -2.66
N GLN A 39 8.94 13.95 -3.07
CA GLN A 39 8.35 14.99 -3.94
C GLN A 39 7.88 14.41 -5.28
N GLN A 40 8.64 13.47 -5.85
CA GLN A 40 8.26 12.79 -7.09
C GLN A 40 6.93 12.05 -6.93
N VAL A 41 6.76 11.30 -5.82
CA VAL A 41 5.50 10.62 -5.50
C VAL A 41 4.35 11.61 -5.31
N ALA A 42 4.55 12.68 -4.54
CA ALA A 42 3.52 13.70 -4.32
C ALA A 42 3.07 14.37 -5.62
N ASN A 43 4.01 14.63 -6.54
CA ASN A 43 3.72 15.19 -7.86
C ASN A 43 2.97 14.23 -8.78
N ILE A 44 3.22 12.91 -8.68
CA ILE A 44 2.47 11.91 -9.44
C ILE A 44 1.03 11.88 -8.93
N ILE A 45 0.85 11.79 -7.61
CA ILE A 45 -0.49 11.73 -6.99
C ILE A 45 -1.31 12.98 -7.33
N SER A 46 -0.73 14.18 -7.21
CA SER A 46 -1.46 15.42 -7.49
C SER A 46 -1.84 15.60 -8.96
N LYS A 47 -1.10 14.99 -9.88
CA LYS A 47 -1.37 15.10 -11.33
C LYS A 47 -2.29 14.01 -11.86
N GLU A 48 -2.14 12.79 -11.37
CA GLU A 48 -2.76 11.60 -11.95
C GLU A 48 -3.87 11.01 -11.08
N HIS A 49 -3.86 11.27 -9.77
CA HIS A 49 -4.72 10.61 -8.77
C HIS A 49 -5.35 11.60 -7.78
N MET A 50 -5.61 12.83 -8.23
CA MET A 50 -6.20 13.85 -7.37
C MET A 50 -7.60 13.41 -6.89
N ASN A 51 -7.83 13.46 -5.58
CA ASN A 51 -9.07 13.02 -4.93
C ASN A 51 -9.40 11.51 -5.05
N GLU A 52 -8.42 10.68 -5.43
CA GLU A 52 -8.56 9.22 -5.39
C GLU A 52 -7.99 8.64 -4.08
N CYS A 53 -8.48 7.48 -3.67
CA CYS A 53 -7.88 6.73 -2.56
C CYS A 53 -6.67 5.90 -3.03
N GLY A 54 -5.64 5.77 -2.19
CA GLY A 54 -4.45 5.02 -2.54
C GLY A 54 -3.58 4.63 -1.34
N ILE A 55 -2.60 3.78 -1.58
CA ILE A 55 -1.62 3.33 -0.59
C ILE A 55 -0.21 3.60 -1.13
N VAL A 56 0.62 4.28 -0.33
CA VAL A 56 2.05 4.46 -0.61
C VAL A 56 2.85 3.56 0.32
N TYR A 57 3.57 2.60 -0.26
CA TYR A 57 4.50 1.75 0.50
C TYR A 57 5.88 2.41 0.61
N CYS A 58 6.42 2.46 1.83
CA CYS A 58 7.75 2.99 2.12
C CYS A 58 8.66 1.89 2.69
N ALA A 59 9.97 2.05 2.51
CA ALA A 59 10.95 1.05 2.94
C ALA A 59 11.12 1.00 4.47
N THR A 60 10.97 2.13 5.15
CA THR A 60 11.19 2.25 6.60
C THR A 60 10.01 2.93 7.29
N GLN A 61 9.89 2.74 8.62
CA GLN A 61 8.88 3.42 9.43
C GLN A 61 9.06 4.95 9.37
N ALA A 62 10.31 5.41 9.45
CA ALA A 62 10.66 6.83 9.34
C ALA A 62 10.23 7.42 7.98
N ASP A 63 10.52 6.71 6.88
CA ASP A 63 10.08 7.15 5.55
C ASP A 63 8.56 7.22 5.43
N THR A 64 7.84 6.30 6.08
CA THR A 64 6.37 6.28 6.06
C THR A 64 5.80 7.54 6.72
N VAL A 65 6.37 7.95 7.85
CA VAL A 65 5.99 9.17 8.57
C VAL A 65 6.31 10.40 7.73
N GLU A 66 7.54 10.50 7.21
CA GLU A 66 7.98 11.64 6.40
C GLU A 66 7.16 11.77 5.11
N MET A 67 6.86 10.67 4.44
CA MET A 67 6.04 10.66 3.23
C MET A 67 4.63 11.19 3.50
N ALA A 68 4.00 10.80 4.61
CA ALA A 68 2.69 11.31 4.98
C ALA A 68 2.69 12.83 5.23
N TYR A 69 3.76 13.39 5.82
CA TYR A 69 3.91 14.84 5.95
C TYR A 69 4.10 15.53 4.60
N VAL A 70 4.98 15.01 3.74
CA VAL A 70 5.19 15.55 2.39
C VAL A 70 3.87 15.59 1.60
N LEU A 71 3.05 14.53 1.67
CA LEU A 71 1.75 14.50 1.01
C LEU A 71 0.79 15.56 1.54
N LYS A 72 0.73 15.75 2.87
CA LYS A 72 -0.08 16.80 3.50
C LYS A 72 0.35 18.20 3.05
N ASP A 73 1.65 18.45 2.99
CA ASP A 73 2.19 19.73 2.51
C ASP A 73 1.85 20.01 1.04
N HIS A 74 1.60 18.97 0.24
CA HIS A 74 1.13 19.08 -1.16
C HIS A 74 -0.40 19.02 -1.27
N GLY A 75 -1.13 19.20 -0.16
CA GLY A 75 -2.59 19.25 -0.14
C GLY A 75 -3.29 17.90 -0.22
N THR A 76 -2.57 16.79 -0.10
CA THR A 76 -3.15 15.44 -0.07
C THR A 76 -3.47 15.03 1.37
N LEU A 77 -4.70 14.60 1.62
CA LEU A 77 -5.06 14.01 2.91
C LEU A 77 -4.34 12.66 3.07
N ALA A 78 -3.30 12.64 3.89
CA ALA A 78 -2.50 11.45 4.13
C ALA A 78 -2.38 11.11 5.62
N THR A 79 -2.11 9.84 5.91
CA THR A 79 -1.73 9.35 7.23
C THR A 79 -0.69 8.25 7.05
N PHE A 80 -0.01 7.86 8.13
CA PHE A 80 1.00 6.80 8.11
C PHE A 80 0.57 5.61 8.96
N TYR A 81 1.03 4.41 8.57
CA TYR A 81 0.77 3.19 9.32
C TYR A 81 2.04 2.34 9.35
N HIS A 82 2.52 2.00 10.55
CA HIS A 82 3.62 1.07 10.74
C HIS A 82 3.50 0.33 12.09
N ALA A 83 4.29 -0.73 12.26
CA ALA A 83 4.23 -1.59 13.44
C ALA A 83 4.64 -0.90 14.76
N GLY A 84 5.35 0.23 14.68
CA GLY A 84 5.75 1.03 15.84
C GLY A 84 4.63 1.87 16.47
N LEU A 85 3.49 2.01 15.80
CA LEU A 85 2.30 2.67 16.37
C LEU A 85 1.62 1.81 17.43
N ASP A 86 0.99 2.44 18.42
CA ASP A 86 0.15 1.73 19.38
C ASP A 86 -1.04 1.05 18.68
N ARG A 87 -1.56 -0.03 19.28
CA ARG A 87 -2.69 -0.77 18.73
C ARG A 87 -3.90 0.13 18.49
N ASN A 88 -4.21 1.05 19.41
CA ASN A 88 -5.36 1.93 19.29
C ASN A 88 -5.17 2.93 18.14
N GLU A 89 -3.97 3.48 17.99
CA GLU A 89 -3.62 4.37 16.87
C GLU A 89 -3.77 3.66 15.52
N ARG A 90 -3.28 2.42 15.41
CA ARG A 90 -3.41 1.60 14.19
C ARG A 90 -4.87 1.36 13.81
N VAL A 91 -5.72 1.02 14.78
CA VAL A 91 -7.16 0.80 14.55
C VAL A 91 -7.82 2.09 14.08
N GLN A 92 -7.56 3.21 14.75
CA GLN A 92 -8.12 4.50 14.38
C GLN A 92 -7.70 4.94 12.97
N ILE A 93 -6.42 4.77 12.62
CA ILE A 93 -5.91 5.11 11.29
C ILE A 93 -6.59 4.27 10.20
N MET A 94 -6.70 2.96 10.42
CA MET A 94 -7.35 2.05 9.47
C MET A 94 -8.83 2.42 9.26
N GLN A 95 -9.57 2.70 10.35
CA GLN A 95 -10.97 3.15 10.27
C GLN A 95 -11.12 4.48 9.53
N CYS A 96 -10.25 5.46 9.79
CA CYS A 96 -10.30 6.76 9.11
C CYS A 96 -10.00 6.65 7.61
N ALA A 97 -9.16 5.70 7.19
CA ALA A 97 -8.86 5.45 5.78
C ALA A 97 -10.05 4.80 5.05
N ASP A 98 -10.83 3.95 5.74
CA ASP A 98 -11.98 3.26 5.15
C ASP A 98 -13.23 4.14 5.01
N TYR A 99 -13.42 5.14 5.88
CA TYR A 99 -14.65 5.98 5.90
C TYR A 99 -14.67 7.15 4.90
N ARG A 100 -13.59 7.36 4.14
CA ARG A 100 -13.42 8.54 3.25
C ARG A 100 -13.16 8.18 1.78
N ALA A 101 -13.26 6.90 1.42
CA ALA A 101 -13.21 6.40 0.05
C ALA A 101 -14.61 6.27 -0.54
#